data_AF-A0A2C9LMF3-F1
#
_entry.id   AF-A0A2C9LMF3-F1
#
_cell.length_a   1.000
_cell.length_b   1.000
_cell.length_c   1.000
_cell.angle_alpha   90.00
_cell.angle_beta   90.00
_cell.angle_gamma   90.00
#
_symmetry.space_group_name_H-M   'P 1'
#
loop_
_entity.id
_entity.type
_entity.pdbx_description
1 polymer ?
#
loop_
_entity_poly.entity_id
_entity_poly.type
_entity_poly.pdbx_seq_one_letter_code
_entity_poly.pdbx_strand_id
1 'polypeptide(L)'
;FPVTNALTKPFLEGYVLDEALEQKKIFMCDLKILEGTQAQKGFVIFTPASPFWTWTVVKMWYNNAEAIHHQILVHNGYHSLFEGIVIAVHRNLSPSHPIFKLLASHTVMLLAMNERGRNFIFCKGGWLEKALSISLEGFEELTKKGLNNWKIDVDGSLPDDLKRRGVDDHRVLPCYPYRDDAMLIYKAIKEFVQSYIELYYSTSHLLKKDCEIQNWAKELAAPRNKGGVAVLAQVITEKDVLNTLPDKRSTLSIMIITKILSGLKLSRLGEYTTQYIFDPEACQIVK
;
A
#
# COMPACT_ATOMS: atom_id res chain seq x y z
N PHE A 1 -24.12 -6.65 -8.58
CA PHE A 1 -24.85 -5.67 -7.77
C PHE A 1 -26.00 -5.12 -8.63
N PRO A 2 -27.26 -5.60 -8.47
CA PRO A 2 -28.34 -5.35 -9.44
C PRO A 2 -28.99 -3.97 -9.24
N VAL A 3 -28.20 -2.91 -9.38
CA VAL A 3 -28.69 -1.52 -9.39
C VAL A 3 -29.38 -1.27 -10.73
N THR A 4 -30.53 -0.60 -10.69
CA THR A 4 -31.37 -0.35 -11.88
C THR A 4 -31.56 1.15 -12.10
N ASN A 5 -31.93 1.52 -13.32
CA ASN A 5 -32.32 2.90 -13.67
C ASN A 5 -33.40 3.47 -12.73
N ALA A 6 -34.35 2.65 -12.29
CA ALA A 6 -35.40 3.08 -11.38
C ALA A 6 -34.84 3.50 -10.01
N LEU A 7 -33.80 2.82 -9.51
CA LEU A 7 -33.17 3.12 -8.23
C LEU A 7 -32.30 4.37 -8.28
N THR A 8 -31.70 4.67 -9.43
CA THR A 8 -30.72 5.76 -9.59
C THR A 8 -31.30 7.04 -10.19
N LYS A 9 -32.45 6.97 -10.88
CA LYS A 9 -33.08 8.10 -11.57
C LYS A 9 -33.11 9.43 -10.78
N PRO A 10 -33.41 9.45 -9.46
CA PRO A 10 -33.43 10.72 -8.71
C PRO A 10 -32.06 11.37 -8.51
N PHE A 11 -30.96 10.64 -8.72
CA PHE A 11 -29.60 11.03 -8.32
C PHE A 11 -28.64 11.23 -9.49
N LEU A 12 -29.07 10.92 -10.71
CA LEU A 12 -28.21 10.99 -11.91
C LEU A 12 -28.41 12.26 -12.72
N GLU A 13 -29.01 13.32 -12.16
CA GLU A 13 -29.07 14.65 -12.79
C GLU A 13 -29.58 14.65 -14.26
N GLY A 14 -30.51 13.73 -14.58
CA GLY A 14 -31.09 13.59 -15.91
C GLY A 14 -30.46 12.50 -16.80
N TYR A 15 -29.33 11.92 -16.39
CA TYR A 15 -28.74 10.76 -17.07
C TYR A 15 -29.47 9.46 -16.74
N VAL A 16 -29.50 8.55 -17.71
CA VAL A 16 -29.77 7.13 -17.47
C VAL A 16 -28.48 6.47 -16.95
N LEU A 17 -28.57 5.38 -16.18
CA LEU A 17 -27.42 4.72 -15.55
C LEU A 17 -26.35 4.32 -16.56
N ASP A 18 -26.74 3.75 -17.70
CA ASP A 18 -25.81 3.33 -18.74
C ASP A 18 -25.07 4.53 -19.35
N GLU A 19 -25.77 5.65 -19.60
CA GLU A 19 -25.15 6.89 -20.06
C GLU A 19 -24.17 7.48 -19.04
N ALA A 20 -24.54 7.45 -17.75
CA ALA A 20 -23.68 7.92 -16.68
C ALA A 20 -22.42 7.04 -16.53
N LEU A 21 -22.54 5.73 -16.75
CA LEU A 21 -21.42 4.79 -16.77
C LEU A 21 -20.49 5.04 -17.96
N GLU A 22 -21.06 5.20 -19.16
CA GLU A 22 -20.31 5.51 -20.39
C GLU A 22 -19.54 6.84 -20.26
N GLN A 23 -20.15 7.83 -19.60
CA GLN A 23 -19.53 9.12 -19.32
C GLN A 23 -18.61 9.13 -18.09
N LYS A 24 -18.34 7.96 -17.48
CA LYS A 24 -17.46 7.79 -16.31
C LYS A 24 -17.86 8.65 -15.11
N LYS A 25 -19.17 8.85 -14.90
CA LYS A 25 -19.71 9.63 -13.77
C LYS A 25 -20.03 8.79 -12.53
N ILE A 26 -19.96 7.46 -12.65
CA ILE A 26 -20.26 6.53 -11.56
C ILE A 26 -18.96 5.90 -11.05
N PHE A 27 -18.80 5.93 -9.73
CA PHE A 27 -17.68 5.31 -9.01
C PHE A 27 -18.22 4.25 -8.04
N MET A 28 -17.39 3.27 -7.72
CA MET A 28 -17.75 2.17 -6.83
C MET A 28 -16.66 1.92 -5.81
N CYS A 29 -17.05 1.75 -4.56
CA CYS A 29 -16.22 1.22 -3.50
C CYS A 29 -16.73 -0.17 -3.14
N ASP A 30 -15.94 -1.20 -3.48
CA ASP A 30 -16.30 -2.59 -3.24
C ASP A 30 -15.48 -3.17 -2.07
N LEU A 31 -16.15 -3.55 -0.99
CA LEU A 31 -15.56 -4.16 0.19
C LEU A 31 -15.70 -5.69 0.20
N LYS A 32 -15.84 -6.32 -0.99
CA LYS A 32 -15.93 -7.77 -1.17
C LYS A 32 -14.83 -8.56 -0.47
N ILE A 33 -13.66 -7.99 -0.22
CA ILE A 33 -12.58 -8.66 0.53
C ILE A 33 -12.98 -9.02 1.98
N LEU A 34 -14.02 -8.36 2.51
CA LEU A 34 -14.63 -8.68 3.81
C LEU A 34 -15.64 -9.84 3.74
N GLU A 35 -15.97 -10.37 2.56
CA GLU A 35 -16.81 -11.56 2.44
C GLU A 35 -16.19 -12.75 3.22
N GLY A 36 -17.06 -13.50 3.90
CA GLY A 36 -16.65 -14.59 4.80
C GLY A 36 -16.42 -14.14 6.25
N THR A 37 -16.38 -12.84 6.52
CA THR A 37 -16.63 -12.34 7.89
C THR A 37 -18.10 -12.57 8.27
N GLN A 38 -18.43 -12.63 9.56
CA GLN A 38 -19.80 -12.94 10.02
C GLN A 38 -20.84 -11.99 9.42
N ALA A 39 -21.52 -12.41 8.35
CA ALA A 39 -22.53 -11.65 7.65
C ALA A 39 -23.77 -12.52 7.34
N GLN A 40 -24.94 -11.90 7.28
CA GLN A 40 -26.18 -12.58 6.89
C GLN A 40 -26.20 -12.88 5.39
N LYS A 41 -26.85 -13.99 5.00
CA LYS A 41 -27.06 -14.34 3.59
C LYS A 41 -28.15 -13.46 2.96
N GLY A 42 -27.89 -12.96 1.77
CA GLY A 42 -28.80 -12.09 1.00
C GLY A 42 -28.33 -10.65 0.96
N PHE A 43 -29.02 -9.81 0.20
CA PHE A 43 -28.76 -8.37 0.15
C PHE A 43 -30.05 -7.59 -0.08
N VAL A 44 -30.11 -6.40 0.50
CA VAL A 44 -31.14 -5.39 0.24
C VAL A 44 -30.43 -4.15 -0.27
N ILE A 45 -30.93 -3.56 -1.35
CA ILE A 45 -30.36 -2.31 -1.89
C ILE A 45 -31.10 -1.14 -1.26
N PHE A 46 -30.34 -0.26 -0.61
CA PHE A 46 -30.82 1.00 -0.06
C PHE A 46 -30.30 2.16 -0.90
N THR A 47 -31.08 3.24 -0.94
CA THR A 47 -30.72 4.49 -1.64
C THR A 47 -30.96 5.68 -0.71
N PRO A 48 -30.44 6.88 -1.05
CA PRO A 48 -30.75 8.09 -0.30
C PRO A 48 -32.25 8.44 -0.19
N ALA A 49 -33.12 7.82 -1.00
CA ALA A 49 -34.58 7.98 -0.92
C ALA A 49 -35.25 7.09 0.14
N SER A 50 -34.51 6.17 0.77
CA SER A 50 -35.01 5.39 1.92
C SER A 50 -35.33 6.31 3.11
N PRO A 51 -36.14 5.87 4.09
CA PRO A 51 -36.40 6.67 5.29
C PRO A 51 -35.10 7.13 5.95
N PHE A 52 -35.11 8.36 6.47
CA PHE A 52 -33.90 9.03 6.98
C PHE A 52 -33.05 8.14 7.90
N TRP A 53 -33.68 7.48 8.88
CA TRP A 53 -32.99 6.61 9.82
C TRP A 53 -32.46 5.33 9.18
N THR A 54 -33.18 4.76 8.22
CA THR A 54 -32.72 3.60 7.44
C THR A 54 -31.45 3.96 6.65
N TRP A 55 -31.46 5.06 5.89
CA TRP A 55 -30.30 5.48 5.12
C TRP A 55 -29.11 5.85 6.01
N THR A 56 -29.37 6.44 7.17
CA THR A 56 -28.34 6.76 8.16
C THR A 56 -27.63 5.50 8.67
N VAL A 57 -28.40 4.48 9.08
CA VAL A 57 -27.84 3.20 9.56
C VAL A 57 -27.06 2.48 8.45
N VAL A 58 -27.54 2.51 7.20
CA VAL A 58 -26.82 1.92 6.06
C VAL A 58 -25.45 2.57 5.86
N LYS A 59 -25.36 3.89 5.91
CA LYS A 59 -24.07 4.60 5.84
C LYS A 59 -23.16 4.25 7.02
N MET A 60 -23.70 4.09 8.23
CA MET A 60 -22.92 3.67 9.40
C MET A 60 -22.34 2.26 9.23
N TRP A 61 -23.11 1.31 8.67
CA TRP A 61 -22.61 -0.02 8.35
C TRP A 61 -21.48 0.02 7.33
N TYR A 62 -21.62 0.81 6.28
CA TYR A 62 -20.55 1.03 5.30
C TYR A 62 -19.29 1.62 5.97
N ASN A 63 -19.45 2.67 6.80
CA ASN A 63 -18.32 3.27 7.51
C ASN A 63 -17.63 2.30 8.48
N ASN A 64 -18.39 1.42 9.14
CA ASN A 64 -17.82 0.38 9.99
C ASN A 64 -16.99 -0.63 9.18
N ALA A 65 -17.54 -1.10 8.06
CA ALA A 65 -16.84 -2.02 7.16
C ALA A 65 -15.57 -1.37 6.56
N GLU A 66 -15.66 -0.10 6.15
CA GLU A 66 -14.52 0.68 5.66
C GLU A 66 -13.46 0.85 6.75
N ALA A 67 -13.85 1.16 7.99
CA ALA A 67 -12.90 1.29 9.10
C ALA A 67 -12.15 -0.02 9.38
N ILE A 68 -12.82 -1.17 9.30
CA ILE A 68 -12.19 -2.49 9.42
C ILE A 68 -11.19 -2.71 8.27
N HIS A 69 -11.62 -2.47 7.03
CA HIS A 69 -10.77 -2.57 5.84
C HIS A 69 -9.53 -1.66 5.95
N HIS A 70 -9.73 -0.39 6.28
CA HIS A 70 -8.67 0.60 6.44
C HIS A 70 -7.67 0.17 7.52
N GLN A 71 -8.14 -0.16 8.73
CA GLN A 71 -7.22 -0.48 9.82
C GLN A 71 -6.39 -1.74 9.55
N ILE A 72 -6.99 -2.76 8.93
CA ILE A 72 -6.33 -4.06 8.77
C ILE A 72 -5.50 -4.12 7.49
N LEU A 73 -6.04 -3.66 6.36
CA LEU A 73 -5.44 -3.86 5.05
C LEU A 73 -4.65 -2.65 4.57
N VAL A 74 -5.20 -1.44 4.74
CA VAL A 74 -4.52 -0.22 4.30
C VAL A 74 -3.42 0.14 5.31
N HIS A 75 -3.78 0.33 6.57
CA HIS A 75 -2.86 0.77 7.60
C HIS A 75 -1.92 -0.34 8.08
N ASN A 76 -2.45 -1.39 8.74
CA ASN A 76 -1.62 -2.48 9.26
C ASN A 76 -0.98 -3.33 8.15
N GLY A 77 -1.60 -3.42 6.97
CA GLY A 77 -1.02 -4.10 5.82
C GLY A 77 0.34 -3.52 5.45
N TYR A 78 0.48 -2.19 5.42
CA TYR A 78 1.77 -1.55 5.19
C TYR A 78 2.77 -1.78 6.32
N HIS A 79 2.35 -1.70 7.59
CA HIS A 79 3.23 -2.05 8.70
C HIS A 79 3.82 -3.46 8.55
N SER A 80 2.98 -4.44 8.22
CA SER A 80 3.37 -5.85 8.12
C SER A 80 4.25 -6.13 6.91
N LEU A 81 3.91 -5.55 5.75
CA LEU A 81 4.71 -5.67 4.52
C LEU A 81 6.12 -5.09 4.73
N PHE A 82 6.20 -3.90 5.33
CA PHE A 82 7.48 -3.23 5.55
C PHE A 82 8.34 -3.92 6.58
N GLU A 83 7.76 -4.52 7.61
CA GLU A 83 8.56 -5.27 8.60
C GLU A 83 9.35 -6.39 7.92
N GLY A 84 8.72 -7.16 7.02
CA GLY A 84 9.41 -8.19 6.25
C GLY A 84 10.50 -7.61 5.35
N ILE A 85 10.23 -6.49 4.66
CA ILE A 85 11.21 -5.81 3.80
C ILE A 85 12.41 -5.31 4.62
N VAL A 86 12.17 -4.70 5.78
CA VAL A 86 13.22 -4.15 6.66
C VAL A 86 14.07 -5.27 7.26
N ILE A 87 13.44 -6.37 7.69
CA ILE A 87 14.18 -7.56 8.14
C ILE A 87 15.09 -8.06 7.00
N ALA A 88 14.58 -8.15 5.78
CA ALA A 88 15.37 -8.58 4.62
C ALA A 88 16.52 -7.60 4.31
N VAL A 89 16.32 -6.29 4.47
CA VAL A 89 17.40 -5.29 4.34
C VAL A 89 18.51 -5.57 5.36
N HIS A 90 18.17 -5.73 6.64
CA HIS A 90 19.15 -5.98 7.70
C HIS A 90 19.88 -7.33 7.57
N ARG A 91 19.25 -8.33 6.93
CA ARG A 91 19.85 -9.66 6.72
C ARG A 91 20.76 -9.74 5.51
N ASN A 92 20.53 -8.91 4.48
CA ASN A 92 21.20 -9.05 3.19
C ASN A 92 22.12 -7.89 2.81
N LEU A 93 21.91 -6.69 3.38
CA LEU A 93 22.69 -5.51 3.04
C LEU A 93 23.59 -5.10 4.22
N SER A 94 24.88 -4.92 3.95
CA SER A 94 25.84 -4.38 4.89
C SER A 94 25.45 -2.95 5.32
N PRO A 95 25.69 -2.54 6.58
CA PRO A 95 25.50 -1.13 6.99
C PRO A 95 26.30 -0.12 6.16
N SER A 96 27.37 -0.58 5.49
CA SER A 96 28.15 0.26 4.58
C SER A 96 27.54 0.40 3.18
N HIS A 97 26.61 -0.47 2.81
CA HIS A 97 25.99 -0.54 1.49
C HIS A 97 25.16 0.73 1.21
N PRO A 98 25.26 1.34 0.01
CA PRO A 98 24.56 2.59 -0.31
C PRO A 98 23.03 2.45 -0.15
N ILE A 99 22.45 1.34 -0.60
CA ILE A 99 21.00 1.09 -0.43
C ILE A 99 20.59 0.91 1.03
N PHE A 100 21.44 0.31 1.88
CA PHE A 100 21.17 0.27 3.32
C PHE A 100 21.12 1.68 3.91
N LYS A 101 22.12 2.51 3.59
CA LYS A 101 22.22 3.90 4.07
C LYS A 101 21.03 4.74 3.63
N LEU A 102 20.56 4.55 2.39
CA LEU A 102 19.36 5.21 1.87
C LEU A 102 18.11 4.80 2.67
N LEU A 103 17.91 3.50 2.92
CA LEU A 103 16.70 3.00 3.57
C LEU A 103 16.69 3.16 5.09
N ALA A 104 17.84 3.13 5.76
CA ALA A 104 17.96 3.07 7.21
C ALA A 104 17.20 4.20 7.93
N SER A 105 17.25 5.42 7.38
CA SER A 105 16.57 6.59 7.94
C SER A 105 15.05 6.53 7.78
N HIS A 106 14.53 5.81 6.77
CA HIS A 106 13.11 5.64 6.54
C HIS A 106 12.49 4.51 7.38
N THR A 107 13.31 3.59 7.88
CA THR A 107 12.84 2.38 8.57
C THR A 107 12.93 2.48 10.09
N VAL A 108 13.38 3.64 10.60
CA VAL A 108 13.51 3.94 12.02
C VAL A 108 12.19 3.68 12.76
N MET A 109 12.29 3.04 13.93
CA MET A 109 11.18 2.65 14.81
C MET A 109 10.17 1.65 14.25
N LEU A 110 10.24 1.23 12.97
CA LEU A 110 9.23 0.34 12.40
C LEU A 110 9.11 -0.96 13.19
N LEU A 111 10.22 -1.68 13.40
CA LEU A 111 10.21 -2.98 14.09
C LEU A 111 9.70 -2.84 15.53
N ALA A 112 10.16 -1.81 16.25
CA ALA A 112 9.72 -1.54 17.62
C ALA A 112 8.22 -1.19 17.70
N MET A 113 7.70 -0.44 16.74
CA MET A 113 6.26 -0.11 16.68
C MET A 113 5.41 -1.33 16.34
N ASN A 114 5.87 -2.19 15.42
CA ASN A 114 5.15 -3.41 15.07
C ASN A 114 5.14 -4.41 16.25
N GLU A 115 6.26 -4.55 16.96
CA GLU A 115 6.31 -5.33 18.20
C GLU A 115 5.31 -4.81 19.24
N ARG A 116 5.27 -3.49 19.45
CA ARG A 116 4.29 -2.86 20.33
C ARG A 116 2.85 -3.12 19.84
N GLY A 117 2.60 -3.02 18.54
CA GLY A 117 1.31 -3.33 17.93
C GLY A 117 0.84 -4.74 18.25
N ARG A 118 1.72 -5.75 18.10
CA ARG A 118 1.42 -7.14 18.46
C ARG A 118 1.05 -7.31 19.94
N ASN A 119 1.77 -6.63 20.83
CA ASN A 119 1.60 -6.81 22.28
C ASN A 119 0.40 -6.06 22.88
N PHE A 120 -0.08 -5.00 22.24
CA PHE A 120 -1.17 -4.15 22.79
C PHE A 120 -2.42 -4.08 21.92
N ILE A 121 -2.28 -4.21 20.60
CA ILE A 121 -3.38 -4.05 19.64
C ILE A 121 -3.90 -5.41 19.19
N PHE A 122 -3.00 -6.26 18.69
CA PHE A 122 -3.32 -7.53 18.02
C PHE A 122 -3.17 -8.75 18.94
N CYS A 123 -3.29 -8.56 20.25
CA CYS A 123 -3.27 -9.63 21.25
C CYS A 123 -4.69 -9.94 21.74
N LYS A 124 -4.87 -11.12 22.36
CA LYS A 124 -6.13 -11.49 23.01
C LYS A 124 -6.48 -10.49 24.12
N GLY A 125 -7.69 -9.96 24.09
CA GLY A 125 -8.15 -8.87 24.96
C GLY A 125 -7.52 -7.51 24.65
N GLY A 126 -6.81 -7.38 23.52
CA GLY A 126 -6.15 -6.18 23.05
C GLY A 126 -7.12 -5.13 22.52
N TRP A 127 -6.57 -4.04 21.98
CA TRP A 127 -7.38 -2.92 21.46
C TRP A 127 -8.29 -3.33 20.29
N LEU A 128 -7.83 -4.21 19.40
CA LEU A 128 -8.60 -4.63 18.23
C LEU A 128 -9.97 -5.20 18.61
N GLU A 129 -10.01 -6.17 19.53
CA GLU A 129 -11.26 -6.81 19.97
C GLU A 129 -12.19 -5.87 20.76
N LYS A 130 -11.62 -4.81 21.35
CA LYS A 130 -12.36 -3.81 22.12
C LYS A 130 -12.96 -2.70 21.25
N ALA A 131 -12.34 -2.42 20.11
CA ALA A 131 -12.63 -1.22 19.32
C ALA A 131 -13.19 -1.50 17.93
N LEU A 132 -12.91 -2.65 17.33
CA LEU A 132 -13.38 -3.01 15.98
C LEU A 132 -14.40 -4.14 16.05
N SER A 133 -15.35 -4.15 15.12
CA SER A 133 -16.35 -5.22 14.99
C SER A 133 -15.81 -6.44 14.23
N ILE A 134 -14.60 -6.89 14.58
CA ILE A 134 -13.94 -8.07 14.00
C ILE A 134 -13.21 -8.85 15.08
N SER A 135 -13.25 -10.18 15.00
CA SER A 135 -12.49 -11.04 15.91
C SER A 135 -11.01 -11.11 15.51
N LEU A 136 -10.17 -11.64 16.42
CA LEU A 136 -8.77 -11.88 16.11
C LEU A 136 -8.58 -12.86 14.94
N GLU A 137 -9.41 -13.90 14.86
CA GLU A 137 -9.41 -14.86 13.74
C GLU A 137 -9.80 -14.18 12.42
N GLY A 138 -10.82 -13.31 12.46
CA GLY A 138 -11.22 -12.53 11.29
C GLY A 138 -10.13 -11.56 10.84
N PHE A 139 -9.41 -10.94 11.78
CA PHE A 139 -8.24 -10.12 11.49
C PHE A 139 -7.13 -10.92 10.81
N GLU A 140 -6.80 -12.12 11.31
CA GLU A 140 -5.79 -12.97 10.70
C GLU A 140 -6.18 -13.43 9.30
N GLU A 141 -7.43 -13.85 9.10
CA GLU A 141 -7.94 -14.28 7.81
C GLU A 141 -7.92 -13.13 6.80
N LEU A 142 -8.40 -11.95 7.20
CA LEU A 142 -8.41 -10.77 6.35
C LEU A 142 -7.00 -10.33 5.99
N THR A 143 -6.07 -10.33 6.96
CA THR A 143 -4.65 -10.03 6.73
C THR A 143 -4.04 -11.00 5.72
N LYS A 144 -4.31 -12.32 5.84
CA LYS A 144 -3.86 -13.33 4.87
C LYS A 144 -4.43 -13.07 3.48
N LYS A 145 -5.73 -12.76 3.35
CA LYS A 145 -6.38 -12.39 2.08
C LYS A 145 -5.71 -11.17 1.46
N GLY A 146 -5.50 -10.12 2.23
CA GLY A 146 -4.85 -8.88 1.79
C GLY A 146 -3.42 -9.12 1.27
N LEU A 147 -2.59 -9.81 2.06
CA LEU A 147 -1.21 -10.12 1.70
C LEU A 147 -1.06 -11.03 0.47
N ASN A 148 -2.09 -11.83 0.14
CA ASN A 148 -2.11 -12.67 -1.06
C ASN A 148 -2.56 -11.90 -2.30
N ASN A 149 -3.36 -10.84 -2.13
CA ASN A 149 -3.87 -10.02 -3.22
C ASN A 149 -2.98 -8.81 -3.54
N TRP A 150 -2.17 -8.36 -2.58
CA TRP A 150 -1.30 -7.20 -2.72
C TRP A 150 -0.09 -7.50 -3.60
N LYS A 151 0.22 -6.58 -4.52
CA LYS A 151 1.33 -6.67 -5.46
C LYS A 151 2.15 -5.38 -5.46
N ILE A 152 3.47 -5.50 -5.28
CA ILE A 152 4.34 -4.33 -5.17
C ILE A 152 4.33 -3.45 -6.43
N ASP A 153 4.26 -4.06 -7.61
CA ASP A 153 4.31 -3.41 -8.93
C ASP A 153 3.01 -2.69 -9.29
N VAL A 154 1.92 -2.96 -8.56
CA VAL A 154 0.61 -2.36 -8.79
C VAL A 154 0.20 -1.51 -7.59
N ASP A 155 0.04 -2.13 -6.42
CA ASP A 155 -0.47 -1.48 -5.21
C ASP A 155 0.61 -0.64 -4.51
N GLY A 156 1.89 -0.93 -4.74
CA GLY A 156 2.99 -0.12 -4.23
C GLY A 156 3.28 1.13 -5.06
N SER A 157 2.90 1.14 -6.34
CA SER A 157 3.11 2.26 -7.26
C SER A 157 1.87 3.15 -7.29
N LEU A 158 1.95 4.34 -6.68
CA LEU A 158 0.82 5.29 -6.65
C LEU A 158 0.26 5.62 -8.05
N PRO A 159 1.07 5.90 -9.09
CA PRO A 159 0.54 6.15 -10.43
C PRO A 159 -0.21 4.95 -11.02
N ASP A 160 0.31 3.73 -10.85
CA ASP A 160 -0.30 2.53 -11.40
C ASP A 160 -1.57 2.14 -10.64
N ASP A 161 -1.58 2.35 -9.32
CA ASP A 161 -2.78 2.19 -8.50
C ASP A 161 -3.90 3.17 -8.91
N LEU A 162 -3.58 4.45 -9.05
CA LEU A 162 -4.55 5.48 -9.48
C LEU A 162 -5.13 5.16 -10.87
N LYS A 163 -4.26 4.76 -11.80
CA LYS A 163 -4.64 4.37 -13.16
C LYS A 163 -5.51 3.12 -13.18
N ARG A 164 -5.14 2.10 -12.41
CA ARG A 164 -5.92 0.85 -12.27
C ARG A 164 -7.33 1.14 -11.73
N ARG A 165 -7.44 2.05 -10.76
CA ARG A 165 -8.73 2.48 -10.19
C ARG A 165 -9.50 3.43 -11.11
N GLY A 166 -8.89 3.95 -12.18
CA GLY A 166 -9.50 4.86 -13.14
C GLY A 166 -9.77 6.26 -12.58
N VAL A 167 -8.98 6.69 -11.59
CA VAL A 167 -9.13 7.96 -10.87
C VAL A 167 -7.94 8.91 -11.06
N ASP A 168 -7.03 8.57 -11.96
CA ASP A 168 -5.88 9.37 -12.36
C ASP A 168 -6.25 10.58 -13.24
N ASP A 169 -7.37 10.54 -13.96
CA ASP A 169 -7.80 11.61 -14.85
C ASP A 169 -8.54 12.74 -14.10
N HIS A 170 -7.93 13.92 -14.03
CA HIS A 170 -8.50 15.14 -13.44
C HIS A 170 -9.79 15.60 -14.12
N ARG A 171 -10.06 15.21 -15.37
CA ARG A 171 -11.31 15.55 -16.06
C ARG A 171 -12.46 14.67 -15.61
N VAL A 172 -12.16 13.44 -15.19
CA VAL A 172 -13.14 12.46 -14.72
C VAL A 172 -13.43 12.67 -13.23
N LEU A 173 -12.41 12.92 -12.43
CA LEU A 173 -12.53 13.24 -11.00
C LEU A 173 -11.71 14.49 -10.66
N PRO A 174 -12.27 15.71 -10.79
CA PRO A 174 -11.54 16.96 -10.64
C PRO A 174 -11.01 17.19 -9.22
N CYS A 175 -11.85 16.98 -8.22
CA CYS A 175 -11.51 17.22 -6.82
C CYS A 175 -11.06 15.93 -6.14
N TYR A 176 -9.77 15.60 -6.26
CA TYR A 176 -9.17 14.48 -5.52
C TYR A 176 -7.83 14.87 -4.87
N PRO A 177 -7.86 15.60 -3.75
CA PRO A 177 -6.65 16.18 -3.14
C PRO A 177 -5.56 15.16 -2.81
N TYR A 178 -5.95 13.96 -2.36
CA TYR A 178 -4.99 12.87 -2.11
C TYR A 178 -4.17 12.53 -3.36
N ARG A 179 -4.81 12.37 -4.53
CA ARG A 179 -4.10 12.11 -5.80
C ARG A 179 -3.14 13.25 -6.09
N ASP A 180 -3.65 14.47 -6.04
CA ASP A 180 -2.95 15.65 -6.50
C ASP A 180 -1.69 15.91 -5.66
N ASP A 181 -1.80 15.83 -4.33
CA ASP A 181 -0.69 16.05 -3.40
C ASP A 181 0.28 14.85 -3.38
N ALA A 182 -0.24 13.62 -3.31
CA ALA A 182 0.60 12.42 -3.19
C ALA A 182 1.41 12.18 -4.47
N MET A 183 0.92 12.58 -5.65
CA MET A 183 1.67 12.49 -6.91
C MET A 183 2.87 13.43 -6.94
N LEU A 184 2.77 14.63 -6.34
CA LEU A 184 3.90 15.55 -6.21
C LEU A 184 4.99 14.95 -5.32
N ILE A 185 4.59 14.38 -4.18
CA ILE A 185 5.51 13.70 -3.24
C ILE A 185 6.13 12.46 -3.90
N TYR A 186 5.33 11.65 -4.59
CA TYR A 186 5.80 10.47 -5.32
C TYR A 186 6.88 10.85 -6.34
N LYS A 187 6.63 11.91 -7.13
CA LYS A 187 7.58 12.39 -8.14
C LYS A 187 8.89 12.84 -7.49
N ALA A 188 8.82 13.64 -6.43
CA ALA A 188 10.01 14.10 -5.71
C ALA A 188 10.85 12.94 -5.15
N ILE A 189 10.21 11.94 -4.54
CA ILE A 189 10.90 10.76 -4.02
C ILE A 189 11.50 9.93 -5.16
N LYS A 190 10.78 9.76 -6.26
CA LYS A 190 11.28 9.02 -7.42
C LYS A 190 12.54 9.66 -8.00
N GLU A 191 12.53 10.98 -8.19
CA GLU A 191 13.68 11.73 -8.71
C GLU A 191 14.88 11.69 -7.75
N PHE A 192 14.63 11.83 -6.44
CA PHE A 192 15.65 11.71 -5.39
C PHE A 192 16.30 10.32 -5.39
N VAL A 193 15.49 9.26 -5.33
CA VAL A 193 15.96 7.87 -5.31
C VAL A 193 16.70 7.52 -6.60
N GLN A 194 16.20 7.99 -7.75
CA GLN A 194 16.85 7.78 -9.03
C GLN A 194 18.24 8.41 -9.06
N SER A 195 18.36 9.68 -8.67
CA SER A 195 19.65 10.39 -8.61
C SER A 195 20.64 9.67 -7.69
N TYR A 196 20.18 9.23 -6.52
CA TYR A 196 21.00 8.49 -5.57
C TYR A 196 21.48 7.15 -6.11
N ILE A 197 20.60 6.39 -6.77
CA ILE A 197 20.96 5.07 -7.33
C ILE A 197 21.93 5.21 -8.50
N GLU A 198 21.72 6.21 -9.36
CA GLU A 198 22.57 6.44 -10.54
C GLU A 198 24.02 6.79 -10.18
N LEU A 199 24.24 7.39 -9.00
CA LEU A 199 25.57 7.62 -8.43
C LEU A 199 26.35 6.31 -8.20
N TYR A 200 25.68 5.28 -7.66
CA TYR A 200 26.32 4.01 -7.30
C TYR A 200 26.19 2.93 -8.38
N TYR A 201 25.18 3.03 -9.24
CA TYR A 201 24.84 2.04 -10.27
C TYR A 201 24.58 2.70 -11.62
N SER A 202 25.63 3.24 -12.22
CA SER A 202 25.58 3.88 -13.55
C SER A 202 25.15 2.94 -14.68
N THR A 203 25.26 1.62 -14.49
CA THR A 203 24.82 0.61 -15.46
C THR A 203 24.09 -0.54 -14.79
N SER A 204 23.18 -1.17 -15.53
CA SER A 204 22.47 -2.37 -15.06
C SER A 204 23.40 -3.55 -14.78
N HIS A 205 24.59 -3.58 -15.37
CA HIS A 205 25.59 -4.61 -15.12
C HIS A 205 26.18 -4.54 -13.71
N LEU A 206 26.47 -3.34 -13.18
CA LEU A 206 26.94 -3.17 -11.79
C LEU A 206 25.89 -3.73 -10.81
N LEU A 207 24.63 -3.40 -11.06
CA LEU A 207 23.50 -3.85 -10.27
C LEU A 207 23.25 -5.37 -10.33
N LYS A 208 23.64 -6.04 -11.42
CA LYS A 208 23.56 -7.51 -11.55
C LYS A 208 24.70 -8.21 -10.83
N LYS A 209 25.89 -7.59 -10.77
CA LYS A 209 27.07 -8.12 -10.07
C LYS A 209 27.01 -7.95 -8.56
N ASP A 210 26.19 -7.03 -8.08
CA ASP A 210 25.97 -6.82 -6.66
C ASP A 210 25.27 -8.02 -6.01
N CYS A 211 26.03 -8.79 -5.22
CA CYS A 211 25.55 -10.00 -4.57
C CYS A 211 24.63 -9.71 -3.38
N GLU A 212 24.86 -8.62 -2.64
CA GLU A 212 24.01 -8.21 -1.51
C GLU A 212 22.60 -7.85 -2.02
N ILE A 213 22.53 -7.06 -3.08
CA ILE A 213 21.26 -6.72 -3.74
C ILE A 213 20.59 -7.95 -4.37
N GLN A 214 21.35 -8.88 -4.96
CA GLN A 214 20.76 -10.10 -5.51
C GLN A 214 20.19 -10.99 -4.40
N ASN A 215 20.88 -11.13 -3.27
CA ASN A 215 20.42 -11.92 -2.14
C ASN A 215 19.19 -11.28 -1.49
N TRP A 216 19.21 -9.96 -1.33
CA TRP A 216 18.06 -9.20 -0.86
C TRP A 216 16.83 -9.39 -1.78
N ALA A 217 17.00 -9.25 -3.09
CA ALA A 217 15.92 -9.46 -4.06
C ALA A 217 15.38 -10.91 -4.02
N LYS A 218 16.25 -11.91 -3.84
CA LYS A 218 15.84 -13.31 -3.68
C LYS A 218 14.99 -13.51 -2.42
N GLU A 219 15.36 -12.90 -1.29
CA GLU A 219 14.58 -13.00 -0.05
C GLU A 219 13.21 -12.30 -0.18
N LEU A 220 13.16 -11.15 -0.84
CA LEU A 220 11.90 -10.44 -1.12
C LEU A 220 10.94 -11.23 -2.02
N ALA A 221 11.48 -12.02 -2.97
CA ALA A 221 10.71 -12.88 -3.87
C ALA A 221 10.37 -14.25 -3.28
N ALA A 222 11.14 -14.72 -2.30
CA ALA A 222 10.96 -16.05 -1.75
C ALA A 222 9.58 -16.20 -1.08
N PRO A 223 8.95 -17.39 -1.18
CA PRO A 223 7.69 -17.67 -0.50
C PRO A 223 7.78 -17.49 1.03
N ARG A 224 6.71 -16.98 1.64
CA ARG A 224 6.63 -16.77 3.11
C ARG A 224 6.82 -18.05 3.91
N ASN A 225 6.32 -19.18 3.42
CA ASN A 225 6.52 -20.49 4.05
C ASN A 225 7.96 -21.02 3.96
N LYS A 226 8.84 -20.36 3.20
CA LYS A 226 10.28 -20.64 3.12
C LYS A 226 11.13 -19.53 3.78
N GLY A 227 10.51 -18.67 4.58
CA GLY A 227 11.18 -17.57 5.27
C GLY A 227 11.42 -16.33 4.39
N GLY A 228 10.81 -16.24 3.21
CA GLY A 228 10.85 -15.04 2.37
C GLY A 228 9.71 -14.06 2.66
N VAL A 229 9.66 -12.95 1.91
CA VAL A 229 8.67 -11.89 2.11
C VAL A 229 7.46 -12.02 1.17
N ALA A 230 7.64 -12.67 0.01
CA ALA A 230 6.67 -12.85 -1.07
C ALA A 230 5.96 -11.55 -1.48
N VAL A 231 6.72 -10.46 -1.59
CA VAL A 231 6.22 -9.15 -2.06
C VAL A 231 6.47 -8.94 -3.54
N LEU A 232 7.43 -9.66 -4.08
CA LEU A 232 7.64 -9.80 -5.52
C LEU A 232 6.77 -10.99 -5.99
N ALA A 233 6.12 -10.87 -7.15
CA ALA A 233 5.17 -11.87 -7.65
C ALA A 233 5.71 -13.31 -7.55
N GLN A 234 4.85 -14.32 -7.32
CA GLN A 234 5.29 -15.72 -7.35
C GLN A 234 5.76 -16.07 -8.76
N VAL A 235 7.05 -16.38 -8.90
CA VAL A 235 7.67 -16.59 -10.19
C VAL A 235 8.07 -18.04 -10.42
N ILE A 236 7.75 -18.58 -11.60
CA ILE A 236 8.03 -19.96 -12.02
C ILE A 236 9.33 -20.05 -12.85
N THR A 237 9.88 -18.93 -13.38
CA THR A 237 11.18 -18.89 -14.08
C THR A 237 12.00 -17.59 -13.86
N GLU A 238 13.33 -17.62 -14.03
CA GLU A 238 14.21 -16.43 -13.93
C GLU A 238 13.84 -15.31 -14.92
N LYS A 239 13.37 -15.67 -16.12
CA LYS A 239 12.91 -14.71 -17.13
C LYS A 239 11.63 -14.00 -16.70
N ASP A 240 10.72 -14.75 -16.08
CA ASP A 240 9.49 -14.18 -15.50
C ASP A 240 9.82 -13.25 -14.32
N VAL A 241 10.91 -13.51 -13.57
CA VAL A 241 11.36 -12.64 -12.46
C VAL A 241 11.73 -11.28 -13.03
N LEU A 242 12.57 -11.28 -14.07
CA LEU A 242 13.02 -10.05 -14.70
C LEU A 242 11.88 -9.26 -15.37
N ASN A 243 10.80 -9.95 -15.79
CA ASN A 243 9.67 -9.33 -16.46
C ASN A 243 8.60 -8.77 -15.50
N THR A 244 8.47 -9.32 -14.29
CA THR A 244 7.45 -8.87 -13.29
C THR A 244 7.98 -7.92 -12.24
N LEU A 245 9.31 -7.84 -12.07
CA LEU A 245 9.88 -6.89 -11.12
C LEU A 245 9.80 -5.47 -11.68
N PRO A 246 9.28 -4.50 -10.91
CA PRO A 246 9.59 -3.10 -11.16
C PRO A 246 11.12 -2.96 -11.20
N ASP A 247 11.62 -2.03 -12.02
CA ASP A 247 13.04 -1.75 -11.96
C ASP A 247 13.42 -1.32 -10.53
N LYS A 248 14.64 -1.65 -10.09
CA LYS A 248 15.00 -1.55 -8.66
C LYS A 248 14.85 -0.12 -8.10
N ARG A 249 14.89 0.90 -8.97
CA ARG A 249 14.56 2.30 -8.61
C ARG A 249 13.10 2.44 -8.20
N SER A 250 12.20 1.94 -9.04
CA SER A 250 10.76 1.90 -8.74
C SER A 250 10.47 1.14 -7.45
N THR A 251 11.08 -0.03 -7.23
CA THR A 251 10.92 -0.80 -5.98
C THR A 251 11.36 0.01 -4.74
N LEU A 252 12.49 0.72 -4.81
CA LEU A 252 12.97 1.55 -3.70
C LEU A 252 12.10 2.79 -3.46
N SER A 253 11.61 3.44 -4.52
CA SER A 253 10.65 4.54 -4.40
C SER A 253 9.34 4.08 -3.77
N ILE A 254 8.80 2.96 -4.24
CA ILE A 254 7.63 2.30 -3.66
C ILE A 254 7.87 2.02 -2.18
N MET A 255 9.04 1.45 -1.85
CA MET A 255 9.42 1.19 -0.47
C MET A 255 9.38 2.46 0.41
N ILE A 256 10.02 3.53 -0.04
CA ILE A 256 10.09 4.78 0.74
C ILE A 256 8.70 5.41 0.88
N ILE A 257 7.95 5.50 -0.21
CA ILE A 257 6.61 6.12 -0.24
C ILE A 257 5.66 5.36 0.68
N THR A 258 5.62 4.04 0.54
CA THR A 258 4.68 3.25 1.31
C THR A 258 5.00 3.27 2.81
N LYS A 259 6.28 3.35 3.20
CA LYS A 259 6.67 3.57 4.60
C LYS A 259 6.27 4.96 5.12
N ILE A 260 6.38 6.02 4.31
CA ILE A 260 5.94 7.37 4.68
C ILE A 260 4.43 7.40 4.91
N LEU A 261 3.66 6.74 4.04
CA LEU A 261 2.22 6.66 4.15
C LEU A 261 1.75 5.80 5.35
N SER A 262 2.65 5.00 5.95
CA SER A 262 2.34 4.07 7.04
C SER A 262 2.66 4.59 8.44
N GLY A 263 3.06 5.86 8.65
CA GLY A 263 3.25 6.32 10.03
C GLY A 263 3.75 7.74 10.22
N LEU A 264 3.30 8.36 11.31
CA LEU A 264 3.78 9.66 11.79
C LEU A 264 4.32 9.53 13.21
N LYS A 265 5.61 9.86 13.36
CA LYS A 265 6.25 10.59 14.48
C LYS A 265 7.77 10.34 14.43
N LEU A 266 8.44 11.06 13.54
CA LEU A 266 9.82 11.58 13.60
C LEU A 266 9.95 12.59 12.44
N SER A 267 11.11 13.24 12.30
CA SER A 267 11.38 14.43 11.45
C SER A 267 10.74 14.43 10.06
N ARG A 268 10.57 15.64 9.49
CA ARG A 268 9.86 15.82 8.20
C ARG A 268 10.53 15.00 7.10
N LEU A 269 9.80 14.70 6.03
CA LEU A 269 10.38 14.06 4.86
C LEU A 269 11.60 14.87 4.36
N GLY A 270 12.74 14.20 4.19
CA GLY A 270 14.02 14.82 3.84
C GLY A 270 14.86 15.31 5.04
N GLU A 271 14.30 15.35 6.24
CA GLU A 271 15.04 15.66 7.46
C GLU A 271 15.57 14.38 8.12
N TYR A 272 16.81 14.03 7.80
CA TYR A 272 17.46 12.84 8.34
C TYR A 272 18.12 13.13 9.70
N THR A 273 17.54 12.64 10.79
CA THR A 273 18.07 12.85 12.16
C THR A 273 19.37 12.11 12.44
N THR A 274 19.61 11.01 11.73
CA THR A 274 20.84 10.24 11.79
C THR A 274 21.50 10.27 10.43
N GLN A 275 22.75 10.72 10.39
CA GLN A 275 23.53 10.75 9.16
C GLN A 275 24.12 9.36 8.86
N TYR A 276 23.56 8.68 7.86
CA TYR A 276 24.09 7.41 7.34
C TYR A 276 24.95 7.62 6.08
N ILE A 277 24.80 8.77 5.41
CA ILE A 277 25.43 9.08 4.12
C ILE A 277 26.55 10.09 4.36
N PHE A 278 27.77 9.72 4.00
CA PHE A 278 29.00 10.50 4.19
C PHE A 278 29.76 10.78 2.88
N ASP A 279 29.36 10.11 1.80
CA ASP A 279 29.89 10.34 0.45
C ASP A 279 29.55 11.78 0.02
N PRO A 280 30.54 12.60 -0.38
CA PRO A 280 30.30 14.00 -0.72
C PRO A 280 29.30 14.23 -1.85
N GLU A 281 29.31 13.38 -2.89
CA GLU A 281 28.39 13.49 -4.03
C GLU A 281 26.98 13.09 -3.59
N ALA A 282 26.87 12.01 -2.81
CA ALA A 282 25.59 11.60 -2.25
C ALA A 282 25.01 12.62 -1.27
N CYS A 283 25.85 13.30 -0.49
CA CYS A 283 25.42 14.37 0.42
C CYS A 283 24.83 15.58 -0.33
N GLN A 284 25.19 15.79 -1.60
CA GLN A 284 24.59 16.84 -2.43
C GLN A 284 23.17 16.47 -2.91
N ILE A 285 22.91 15.18 -3.12
CA ILE A 285 21.59 14.66 -3.53
C ILE A 285 20.59 14.69 -2.37
N VAL A 286 21.08 14.52 -1.14
CA VAL A 286 20.28 14.40 0.08
C VAL A 286 19.88 15.76 0.69
N LYS A 287 20.55 16.84 0.29
CA LYS A 287 20.30 18.23 0.73
C LYS A 287 19.19 18.90 -0.07
#